data_AF-A0A834APY3-F1
#
_entry.id   AF-A0A834APY3-F1
#
_cell.length_a   1.000
_cell.length_b   1.000
_cell.length_c   1.000
_cell.angle_alpha   90.00
_cell.angle_beta   90.00
_cell.angle_gamma   90.00
#
_symmetry.space_group_name_H-M   'P 1'
#
loop_
_entity.id
_entity.type
_entity.pdbx_description
1 polymer ?
#
loop_
_entity_poly.entity_id
_entity_poly.type
_entity_poly.pdbx_seq_one_letter_code
_entity_poly.pdbx_strand_id
1 'polypeptide(L)'
;MLDKEAKPYKVDPFVIMIKFLLGHKWFKELWDVFLLPELDAIFLTSQSMCFPLVSLILFLFGTCTAYWGGLLSSASVRLLSSLWLALKRPSELPKDIKIMSSDVTILTIVLIIISWATCGALAILLTYLYYVIKIVHLQATLTNFKNSQTVNPKHPRRSEKKSNHHKDSTAHPLRLSASDAEDSLRMHSTVINLLTWVVLLSTPSLIYWFKNLRYYFKLNPDPCKPLAFILIPTIAILGNTHNVSIKSSKWLRTASQFPLPLAIGVIAFGSTQLYRVPSCVFISLFLHALCNFM
;
A
#
# COMPACT_ATOMS: atom_id res chain seq x y z
N MET A 1 15.34 -39.87 -13.29
CA MET A 1 14.07 -39.93 -12.54
C MET A 1 13.89 -38.77 -11.56
N LEU A 2 14.97 -38.10 -11.11
CA LEU A 2 14.88 -36.93 -10.20
C LEU A 2 14.49 -35.59 -10.88
N ASP A 3 14.61 -35.45 -12.20
CA ASP A 3 14.38 -34.15 -12.88
C ASP A 3 12.89 -33.79 -13.12
N LYS A 4 11.96 -34.73 -12.87
CA LYS A 4 10.51 -34.48 -13.01
C LYS A 4 9.86 -33.97 -11.72
N GLU A 5 10.45 -34.22 -10.55
CA GLU A 5 9.89 -33.79 -9.25
C GLU A 5 10.33 -32.36 -8.85
N ALA A 6 11.33 -31.80 -9.54
CA ALA A 6 11.91 -30.49 -9.23
C ALA A 6 11.39 -29.33 -10.11
N LYS A 7 10.29 -29.53 -10.86
CA LYS A 7 9.65 -28.40 -11.55
C LYS A 7 8.79 -27.61 -10.56
N PRO A 8 8.99 -26.28 -10.42
CA PRO A 8 8.15 -25.46 -9.56
C PRO A 8 6.69 -25.56 -10.04
N TYR A 9 5.81 -25.96 -9.13
CA TYR A 9 4.39 -26.21 -9.39
C TYR A 9 3.72 -24.92 -9.88
N LYS A 10 3.37 -24.89 -11.18
CA LYS A 10 2.70 -23.76 -11.81
C LYS A 10 1.20 -23.93 -11.62
N VAL A 11 0.66 -23.33 -10.57
CA VAL A 11 -0.79 -23.29 -10.32
C VAL A 11 -1.37 -22.21 -11.22
N ASP A 12 -2.02 -22.61 -12.32
CA ASP A 12 -2.79 -21.70 -13.16
C ASP A 12 -4.26 -21.67 -12.67
N PRO A 13 -4.67 -20.68 -11.85
CA PRO A 13 -5.96 -20.72 -11.16
C PRO A 13 -7.14 -20.63 -12.13
N PHE A 14 -6.95 -19.92 -13.24
CA PHE A 14 -7.94 -19.80 -14.32
C PHE A 14 -8.18 -21.13 -15.04
N VAL A 15 -7.12 -21.89 -15.30
CA VAL A 15 -7.21 -23.22 -15.93
C VAL A 15 -7.93 -24.19 -15.01
N ILE A 16 -7.63 -24.13 -13.71
CA ILE A 16 -8.30 -24.95 -12.68
C ILE A 16 -9.78 -24.57 -12.54
N MET A 17 -10.11 -23.28 -12.59
CA MET A 17 -11.49 -22.77 -12.50
C MET A 17 -12.32 -23.18 -13.73
N ILE A 18 -11.77 -23.08 -14.95
CA ILE A 18 -12.42 -23.52 -16.19
C ILE A 18 -12.59 -25.05 -16.19
N LYS A 19 -11.58 -25.81 -15.76
CA LYS A 19 -11.65 -27.27 -15.61
C LYS A 19 -12.73 -27.70 -14.60
N PHE A 20 -12.90 -26.94 -13.51
CA PHE A 20 -13.91 -27.20 -12.47
C PHE A 20 -15.34 -26.87 -12.95
N LEU A 21 -15.52 -25.76 -13.69
CA LEU A 21 -16.84 -25.31 -14.15
C LEU A 21 -17.34 -26.04 -15.40
N LEU A 22 -16.47 -26.37 -16.37
CA LEU A 22 -16.86 -26.95 -17.67
C LEU A 22 -16.62 -28.46 -17.78
N GLY A 23 -16.05 -29.08 -16.74
CA GLY A 23 -15.76 -30.52 -16.72
C GLY A 23 -14.52 -30.90 -17.53
N HIS A 24 -13.88 -32.00 -17.11
CA HIS A 24 -12.55 -32.40 -17.59
C HIS A 24 -12.51 -32.79 -19.09
N LYS A 25 -13.58 -33.38 -19.63
CA LYS A 25 -13.62 -33.89 -21.01
C LYS A 25 -13.56 -32.78 -22.05
N TRP A 26 -14.40 -31.75 -21.87
CA TRP A 26 -14.47 -30.62 -22.79
C TRP A 26 -13.18 -29.79 -22.78
N PHE A 27 -12.61 -29.57 -21.59
CA PHE A 27 -11.34 -28.86 -21.45
C PHE A 27 -10.17 -29.61 -22.12
N LYS A 28 -10.15 -30.94 -22.03
CA LYS A 28 -9.10 -31.77 -22.64
C LYS A 28 -9.16 -31.74 -24.17
N GLU A 29 -10.36 -31.86 -24.75
CA GLU A 29 -10.55 -31.75 -26.20
C GLU A 29 -10.08 -30.39 -26.75
N LEU A 30 -10.37 -29.31 -26.05
CA LEU A 30 -9.95 -27.96 -26.46
C LEU A 30 -8.44 -27.76 -26.26
N TRP A 31 -7.86 -28.32 -25.20
CA TRP A 31 -6.41 -28.25 -24.92
C TRP A 31 -5.58 -29.04 -25.93
N ASP A 32 -6.06 -30.22 -26.33
CA ASP A 32 -5.43 -31.10 -27.32
C ASP A 32 -5.47 -30.47 -28.74
N VAL A 33 -6.54 -29.73 -29.07
CA VAL A 33 -6.63 -28.96 -30.33
C VAL A 33 -5.58 -27.86 -30.42
N PHE A 34 -5.15 -27.30 -29.29
CA PHE A 34 -4.12 -26.26 -29.25
C PHE A 34 -2.67 -26.80 -29.23
N LEU A 35 -2.45 -28.12 -29.33
CA LEU A 35 -1.11 -28.76 -29.34
C LEU A 35 -0.23 -28.35 -28.14
N LEU A 36 -0.86 -28.04 -27.01
CA LEU A 36 -0.16 -27.63 -25.80
C LEU A 36 0.43 -28.86 -25.07
N PRO A 37 1.62 -28.75 -24.45
CA PRO A 37 2.24 -29.84 -23.72
C PRO A 37 1.33 -30.39 -22.60
N GLU A 38 1.47 -31.69 -22.30
CA GLU A 38 0.67 -32.39 -21.28
C GLU A 38 0.70 -31.64 -19.94
N LEU A 39 -0.49 -31.39 -19.39
CA LEU A 39 -0.63 -30.78 -18.08
C LEU A 39 -0.12 -31.74 -16.99
N ASP A 40 0.83 -31.29 -16.16
CA ASP A 40 1.29 -31.99 -14.94
C ASP A 40 0.13 -32.29 -13.95
N ALA A 41 -1.06 -31.68 -14.16
CA ALA A 41 -2.29 -32.00 -13.43
C ALA A 41 -2.85 -33.42 -13.67
N ILE A 42 -2.38 -34.13 -14.71
CA ILE A 42 -2.79 -35.53 -14.99
C ILE A 42 -2.23 -36.48 -13.92
N PHE A 43 -1.03 -36.23 -13.41
CA PHE A 43 -0.43 -37.09 -12.38
C PHE A 43 -1.11 -36.93 -11.01
N LEU A 44 -1.68 -35.76 -10.72
CA LEU A 44 -2.31 -35.43 -9.43
C LEU A 44 -3.80 -35.78 -9.34
N THR A 45 -4.48 -35.98 -10.49
CA THR A 45 -5.87 -36.46 -10.50
C THR A 45 -5.95 -37.95 -10.11
N SER A 46 -4.88 -38.72 -10.29
CA SER A 46 -4.80 -40.13 -9.84
C SER A 46 -4.73 -40.27 -8.31
N GLN A 47 -4.31 -39.21 -7.60
CA GLN A 47 -4.13 -39.22 -6.15
C GLN A 47 -5.36 -38.80 -5.34
N SER A 48 -6.54 -38.63 -5.97
CA SER A 48 -7.83 -38.37 -5.29
C SER A 48 -7.84 -37.18 -4.30
N MET A 49 -6.95 -36.20 -4.47
CA MET A 49 -6.90 -35.04 -3.60
C MET A 49 -7.76 -33.90 -4.16
N CYS A 50 -8.56 -33.28 -3.29
CA CYS A 50 -9.48 -32.17 -3.58
C CYS A 50 -8.72 -30.84 -3.85
N PHE A 51 -7.75 -30.87 -4.74
CA PHE A 51 -6.78 -29.80 -5.00
C PHE A 51 -7.40 -28.48 -5.50
N PRO A 52 -8.43 -28.49 -6.39
CA PRO A 52 -9.12 -27.27 -6.79
C PRO A 52 -9.79 -26.54 -5.62
N LEU A 53 -10.32 -27.31 -4.67
CA LEU A 53 -11.06 -26.80 -3.51
C LEU A 53 -10.10 -26.17 -2.50
N VAL A 54 -8.90 -26.73 -2.32
CA VAL A 54 -7.82 -26.13 -1.51
C VAL A 54 -7.38 -24.79 -2.08
N SER A 55 -7.15 -24.69 -3.40
CA SER A 55 -6.79 -23.42 -4.05
C SER A 55 -7.88 -22.36 -3.90
N LEU A 56 -9.16 -22.75 -4.08
CA LEU A 56 -10.31 -21.88 -3.87
C LEU A 56 -10.41 -21.40 -2.41
N ILE A 57 -10.23 -22.30 -1.44
CA ILE A 57 -10.25 -21.95 -0.01
C ILE A 57 -9.12 -20.99 0.32
N LEU A 58 -7.91 -21.22 -0.16
CA LEU A 58 -6.76 -20.33 0.07
C LEU A 58 -6.99 -18.95 -0.57
N PHE A 59 -7.61 -18.90 -1.75
CA PHE A 59 -8.01 -17.65 -2.40
C PHE A 59 -9.08 -16.89 -1.59
N LEU A 60 -10.12 -17.59 -1.12
CA LEU A 60 -11.14 -17.01 -0.26
C LEU A 60 -10.55 -16.50 1.06
N PHE A 61 -9.64 -17.27 1.66
CA PHE A 61 -8.96 -16.86 2.88
C PHE A 61 -8.05 -15.63 2.65
N GLY A 62 -7.33 -15.59 1.53
CA GLY A 62 -6.50 -14.45 1.14
C GLY A 62 -7.31 -13.17 0.92
N THR A 63 -8.42 -13.27 0.18
CA THR A 63 -9.34 -12.14 -0.07
C THR A 63 -10.03 -11.67 1.22
N CYS A 64 -10.46 -12.60 2.06
CA CYS A 64 -11.00 -12.33 3.39
C CYS A 64 -9.97 -11.61 4.27
N THR A 65 -8.73 -12.10 4.30
CA THR A 65 -7.62 -11.48 5.07
C THR A 65 -7.33 -10.07 4.57
N ALA A 66 -7.30 -9.84 3.26
CA ALA A 66 -7.09 -8.51 2.69
C ALA A 66 -8.24 -7.55 3.04
N TYR A 67 -9.49 -8.00 2.97
CA TYR A 67 -10.66 -7.22 3.31
C TYR A 67 -10.68 -6.84 4.80
N TRP A 68 -10.60 -7.83 5.69
CA TRP A 68 -10.59 -7.59 7.14
C TRP A 68 -9.37 -6.82 7.60
N GLY A 69 -8.20 -7.05 6.98
CA GLY A 69 -6.99 -6.27 7.24
C GLY A 69 -7.17 -4.79 6.89
N GLY A 70 -7.78 -4.49 5.74
CA GLY A 70 -8.09 -3.12 5.36
C GLY A 70 -9.11 -2.46 6.30
N LEU A 71 -10.15 -3.19 6.69
CA LEU A 71 -11.14 -2.72 7.66
C LEU A 71 -10.48 -2.44 9.02
N LEU A 72 -9.67 -3.37 9.53
CA LEU A 72 -8.95 -3.24 10.79
C LEU A 72 -8.00 -2.03 10.78
N SER A 73 -7.27 -1.83 9.70
CA SER A 73 -6.41 -0.67 9.49
C SER A 73 -7.19 0.64 9.51
N SER A 74 -8.33 0.71 8.82
CA SER A 74 -9.19 1.90 8.85
C SER A 74 -9.77 2.18 10.25
N ALA A 75 -10.16 1.13 10.97
CA ALA A 75 -10.68 1.22 12.33
C ALA A 75 -9.59 1.63 13.33
N SER A 76 -8.37 1.10 13.19
CA SER A 76 -7.25 1.45 14.05
C SER A 76 -6.84 2.91 13.88
N VAL A 77 -6.79 3.43 12.64
CA VAL A 77 -6.54 4.86 12.39
C VAL A 77 -7.64 5.72 13.03
N ARG A 78 -8.92 5.31 12.95
CA ARG A 78 -10.03 6.00 13.64
C ARG A 78 -9.86 6.04 15.16
N LEU A 79 -9.51 4.91 15.77
CA LEU A 79 -9.28 4.81 17.21
C LEU A 79 -8.04 5.61 17.65
N LEU A 80 -6.95 5.53 16.91
CA LEU A 80 -5.75 6.31 17.18
C LEU A 80 -6.02 7.81 17.00
N SER A 81 -6.86 8.19 16.04
CA SER A 81 -7.27 9.57 15.81
C SER A 81 -8.13 10.11 16.95
N SER A 82 -9.09 9.34 17.45
CA SER A 82 -9.87 9.74 18.62
C SER A 82 -9.01 9.81 19.88
N LEU A 83 -8.11 8.85 20.08
CA LEU A 83 -7.14 8.86 21.18
C LEU A 83 -6.22 10.09 21.08
N TRP A 84 -5.75 10.42 19.88
CA TRP A 84 -4.92 11.59 19.62
C TRP A 84 -5.65 12.89 19.98
N LEU A 85 -6.93 13.01 19.60
CA LEU A 85 -7.78 14.16 19.93
C LEU A 85 -8.04 14.28 21.44
N ALA A 86 -8.20 13.14 22.13
CA ALA A 86 -8.39 13.10 23.58
C ALA A 86 -7.10 13.51 24.32
N LEU A 87 -5.93 13.08 23.83
CA LEU A 87 -4.64 13.30 24.48
C LEU A 87 -4.05 14.69 24.17
N LYS A 88 -4.17 15.14 22.93
CA LYS A 88 -3.73 16.46 22.46
C LYS A 88 -4.97 17.23 22.01
N ARG A 89 -5.52 18.07 22.91
CA ARG A 89 -6.50 19.08 22.52
C ARG A 89 -5.82 20.03 21.52
N PRO A 90 -6.13 19.98 20.20
CA PRO A 90 -5.35 20.73 19.23
C PRO A 90 -5.78 22.20 19.33
N SER A 91 -4.84 23.08 19.68
CA SER A 91 -5.09 24.52 19.87
C SER A 91 -5.13 25.30 18.56
N GLU A 92 -4.59 24.79 17.45
CA GLU A 92 -4.56 25.54 16.19
C GLU A 92 -4.77 24.66 14.95
N LEU A 93 -5.61 25.17 14.05
CA LEU A 93 -5.81 24.68 12.68
C LEU A 93 -4.49 24.84 11.91
N PRO A 94 -4.00 23.83 11.16
CA PRO A 94 -2.71 23.93 10.48
C PRO A 94 -2.73 25.09 9.48
N LYS A 95 -2.05 26.19 9.83
CA LYS A 95 -1.68 27.25 8.89
C LYS A 95 -0.41 26.78 8.17
N ASP A 96 -0.50 26.77 6.85
CA ASP A 96 0.61 26.61 5.91
C ASP A 96 1.21 25.21 5.75
N ILE A 97 0.54 24.40 4.93
CA ILE A 97 1.16 23.29 4.19
C ILE A 97 1.92 23.91 3.02
N LYS A 98 3.12 24.42 3.26
CA LYS A 98 4.01 24.89 2.21
C LYS A 98 5.15 23.88 2.02
N ILE A 99 5.20 23.30 0.81
CA ILE A 99 6.36 22.75 0.10
C ILE A 99 7.34 21.99 1.01
N MET A 100 7.17 20.66 1.09
CA MET A 100 8.15 19.69 1.62
C MET A 100 8.95 20.23 2.82
N SER A 101 8.34 20.26 4.00
CA SER A 101 8.97 20.71 5.24
C SER A 101 10.36 20.07 5.38
N SER A 102 11.38 20.89 5.68
CA SER A 102 12.78 20.46 5.87
C SER A 102 12.89 19.22 6.76
N ASP A 103 12.02 19.11 7.77
CA ASP A 103 11.89 17.98 8.68
C ASP A 103 11.66 16.62 7.99
N VAL A 104 10.89 16.58 6.90
CA VAL A 104 10.63 15.33 6.15
C VAL A 104 11.88 14.89 5.41
N THR A 105 12.62 15.84 4.82
CA THR A 105 13.88 15.54 4.13
C THR A 105 14.95 15.07 5.11
N ILE A 106 15.08 15.74 6.25
CA ILE A 106 16.01 15.34 7.33
C ILE A 106 15.65 13.94 7.83
N LEU A 107 14.37 13.69 8.11
CA LEU A 107 13.90 12.37 8.55
C LEU A 107 14.18 11.28 7.52
N THR A 108 13.99 11.57 6.23
CA THR A 108 14.28 10.64 5.12
C THR A 108 15.76 10.26 5.12
N ILE A 109 16.67 11.24 5.25
CA ILE A 109 18.11 11.01 5.32
C ILE A 109 18.46 10.15 6.55
N VAL A 110 17.89 10.45 7.71
CA VAL A 110 18.10 9.69 8.95
C VAL A 110 17.65 8.24 8.78
N LEU A 111 16.48 7.99 8.19
CA LEU A 111 15.96 6.64 7.96
C LEU A 111 16.85 5.85 6.97
N ILE A 112 17.42 6.51 5.97
CA ILE A 112 18.39 5.92 5.05
C ILE A 112 19.67 5.51 5.79
N ILE A 113 20.19 6.37 6.67
CA ILE A 113 21.37 6.07 7.49
C ILE A 113 21.08 4.87 8.42
N ILE A 114 19.89 4.83 9.05
CA ILE A 114 19.47 3.71 9.89
C ILE A 114 19.43 2.41 9.07
N SER A 115 18.84 2.44 7.87
CA SER A 115 18.80 1.29 6.96
C SER A 115 20.21 0.76 6.65
N TRP A 116 21.16 1.66 6.39
CA TRP A 116 22.55 1.29 6.11
C TRP A 116 23.26 0.66 7.32
N ALA A 117 23.12 1.30 8.49
CA ALA A 117 23.82 0.93 9.71
C ALA A 117 23.27 -0.32 10.40
N THR A 118 21.96 -0.56 10.29
CA THR A 118 21.25 -1.63 11.01
C THR A 118 20.70 -2.69 10.03
N CYS A 119 19.38 -2.76 9.90
CA CYS A 119 18.67 -3.57 8.92
C CYS A 119 17.60 -2.73 8.18
N GLY A 120 17.40 -3.03 6.91
CA GLY A 120 16.42 -2.35 6.06
C GLY A 120 14.99 -2.58 6.55
N ALA A 121 14.70 -3.76 7.12
CA ALA A 121 13.37 -4.07 7.68
C ALA A 121 12.99 -3.13 8.84
N LEU A 122 13.95 -2.75 9.70
CA LEU A 122 13.72 -1.78 10.77
C LEU A 122 13.42 -0.39 10.18
N ALA A 123 14.18 0.05 9.19
CA ALA A 123 13.95 1.33 8.54
C ALA A 123 12.59 1.40 7.85
N ILE A 124 12.15 0.30 7.20
CA ILE A 124 10.80 0.17 6.63
C ILE A 124 9.73 0.28 7.74
N LEU A 125 9.91 -0.41 8.88
CA LEU A 125 8.99 -0.34 10.01
C LEU A 125 8.88 1.09 10.58
N LEU A 126 10.02 1.77 10.78
CA LEU A 126 10.03 3.15 11.29
C LEU A 126 9.35 4.12 10.32
N THR A 127 9.58 3.93 9.02
CA THR A 127 8.91 4.71 7.96
C THR A 127 7.39 4.50 8.00
N TYR A 128 6.94 3.25 8.18
CA TYR A 128 5.53 2.92 8.34
C TYR A 128 4.91 3.59 9.57
N LEU A 129 5.56 3.52 10.73
CA LEU A 129 5.05 4.14 11.96
C LEU A 129 4.93 5.67 11.81
N TYR A 130 5.94 6.32 11.23
CA TYR A 130 5.88 7.75 10.94
C TYR A 130 4.70 8.10 10.02
N TYR A 131 4.48 7.30 8.96
CA TYR A 131 3.38 7.50 8.03
C TYR A 131 2.01 7.33 8.69
N VAL A 132 1.85 6.34 9.57
CA VAL A 132 0.63 6.13 10.36
C VAL A 132 0.35 7.33 11.25
N ILE A 133 1.35 7.86 11.96
CA ILE A 133 1.20 9.06 12.82
C ILE A 133 0.71 10.25 11.99
N LYS A 134 1.29 10.46 10.81
CA LYS A 134 0.87 11.54 9.89
C LYS A 134 -0.60 11.42 9.49
N ILE A 135 -1.07 10.21 9.18
CA ILE A 135 -2.44 9.97 8.72
C ILE A 135 -3.43 10.06 9.88
N VAL A 136 -3.06 9.58 11.07
CA VAL A 136 -3.82 9.77 12.30
C VAL A 136 -4.03 11.26 12.58
N HIS A 137 -2.98 12.08 12.42
CA HIS A 137 -3.07 13.54 12.55
C HIS A 137 -3.99 14.17 11.50
N LEU A 138 -3.87 13.77 10.23
CA LEU A 138 -4.73 14.24 9.16
C LEU A 138 -6.21 13.92 9.44
N GLN A 139 -6.50 12.69 9.86
CA GLN A 139 -7.85 12.25 10.19
C GLN A 139 -8.42 12.94 11.44
N ALA A 140 -7.58 13.22 12.44
CA ALA A 140 -7.98 13.98 13.62
C ALA A 140 -8.39 15.42 13.23
N THR A 141 -7.62 16.04 12.34
CA THR A 141 -7.90 17.38 11.81
C THR A 141 -9.22 17.40 11.04
N LEU A 142 -9.47 16.41 10.17
CA LEU A 142 -10.71 16.29 9.41
C LEU A 142 -11.93 16.08 10.32
N THR A 143 -11.79 15.22 11.33
CA THR A 143 -12.86 14.94 12.30
C THR A 143 -13.23 16.19 13.10
N ASN A 144 -12.24 16.96 13.56
CA ASN A 144 -12.48 18.25 14.23
C ASN A 144 -13.16 19.28 13.33
N PHE A 145 -12.76 19.35 12.06
CA PHE A 145 -13.39 20.25 11.08
C PHE A 145 -14.87 19.90 10.90
N LYS A 146 -15.18 18.61 10.69
CA LYS A 146 -16.56 18.12 10.54
C LYS A 146 -17.40 18.37 11.79
N ASN A 147 -16.85 18.13 12.98
CA ASN A 147 -17.54 18.37 14.24
C ASN A 147 -17.83 19.87 14.45
N SER A 148 -16.86 20.74 14.16
CA SER A 148 -17.04 22.20 14.23
C SER A 148 -18.13 22.72 13.28
N GLN A 149 -18.21 22.15 12.08
CA GLN A 149 -19.24 22.51 11.08
C GLN A 149 -20.64 22.03 11.49
N THR A 150 -20.73 20.88 12.17
CA THR A 150 -22.00 20.30 12.63
C THR A 150 -22.57 21.07 13.83
N VAL A 151 -21.71 21.61 14.69
CA VAL A 151 -22.10 22.38 15.89
C VAL A 151 -22.51 23.83 15.55
N ASN A 152 -22.17 24.35 14.36
CA ASN A 152 -22.52 25.72 13.95
C ASN A 152 -23.31 25.77 12.62
N PRO A 153 -24.57 25.29 12.58
CA PRO A 153 -25.37 25.24 11.35
C PRO A 153 -26.03 26.59 10.98
N LYS A 154 -25.82 27.68 11.74
CA LYS A 154 -26.50 28.97 11.53
C LYS A 154 -25.55 30.06 11.00
N HIS A 155 -25.22 30.02 9.70
CA HIS A 155 -25.36 31.14 8.74
C HIS A 155 -24.62 30.82 7.41
N PRO A 156 -25.33 30.41 6.34
CA PRO A 156 -24.86 30.57 4.98
C PRO A 156 -25.71 31.63 4.30
N ARG A 157 -25.58 32.90 4.68
CA ARG A 157 -26.02 34.05 3.87
C ARG A 157 -25.77 35.36 4.60
N ARG A 158 -25.14 36.30 3.88
CA ARG A 158 -25.15 37.75 4.08
C ARG A 158 -23.96 38.37 4.84
N SER A 159 -22.83 38.51 4.14
CA SER A 159 -22.06 39.75 4.18
C SER A 159 -21.29 39.99 2.87
N GLU A 160 -21.99 40.07 1.75
CA GLU A 160 -21.52 40.95 0.67
C GLU A 160 -21.75 42.39 1.14
N LYS A 161 -20.73 42.99 1.73
CA LYS A 161 -20.63 44.45 1.80
C LYS A 161 -19.28 44.83 1.20
N LYS A 162 -19.39 45.38 -0.03
CA LYS A 162 -18.36 46.10 -0.76
C LYS A 162 -17.48 46.94 0.18
N SER A 163 -16.17 46.72 0.10
CA SER A 163 -15.19 47.78 0.29
C SER A 163 -14.19 47.67 -0.85
N ASN A 164 -14.34 48.55 -1.84
CA ASN A 164 -13.35 48.78 -2.88
C ASN A 164 -12.23 49.62 -2.25
N HIS A 165 -11.00 49.10 -2.17
CA HIS A 165 -9.79 49.81 -2.60
C HIS A 165 -8.52 48.95 -2.47
N HIS A 166 -7.71 49.01 -3.53
CA HIS A 166 -6.24 48.81 -3.63
C HIS A 166 -5.58 47.44 -3.37
N LYS A 167 -5.27 46.75 -4.48
CA LYS A 167 -3.93 46.38 -4.97
C LYS A 167 -2.84 46.10 -3.90
N ASP A 168 -2.59 44.83 -3.59
CA ASP A 168 -1.28 44.16 -3.73
C ASP A 168 -1.27 42.77 -3.07
N SER A 169 -0.60 41.84 -3.77
CA SER A 169 0.17 40.72 -3.24
C SER A 169 -0.52 39.54 -2.50
N THR A 170 0.02 38.37 -2.86
CA THR A 170 0.17 37.14 -2.08
C THR A 170 -1.03 36.18 -1.92
N ALA A 171 -0.91 35.09 -2.70
CA ALA A 171 -1.23 33.72 -2.32
C ALA A 171 -2.60 33.49 -1.65
N HIS A 172 -3.62 33.24 -2.48
CA HIS A 172 -4.76 32.46 -2.04
C HIS A 172 -4.28 31.06 -1.63
N PRO A 173 -4.35 30.67 -0.33
CA PRO A 173 -4.14 29.28 0.03
C PRO A 173 -5.34 28.52 -0.51
N LEU A 174 -5.07 27.54 -1.38
CA LEU A 174 -6.06 26.63 -1.92
C LEU A 174 -6.82 25.97 -0.75
N ARG A 175 -8.01 26.48 -0.42
CA ARG A 175 -8.90 25.89 0.60
C ARG A 175 -9.34 24.53 0.06
N LEU A 176 -8.65 23.44 0.43
CA LEU A 176 -9.12 22.09 0.13
C LEU A 176 -10.55 21.94 0.66
N SER A 177 -11.47 21.53 -0.21
CA SER A 177 -12.84 21.24 0.21
C SER A 177 -12.84 20.01 1.14
N ALA A 178 -13.85 19.89 2.02
CA ALA A 178 -13.95 18.72 2.91
C ALA A 178 -14.01 17.40 2.12
N SER A 179 -14.57 17.42 0.91
CA SER A 179 -14.58 16.29 -0.03
C SER A 179 -13.19 15.94 -0.55
N ASP A 180 -12.34 16.93 -0.87
CA ASP A 180 -10.98 16.67 -1.34
C ASP A 180 -10.10 16.08 -0.24
N ALA A 181 -10.30 16.51 1.01
CA ALA A 181 -9.60 15.97 2.16
C ALA A 181 -10.00 14.52 2.46
N GLU A 182 -11.28 14.17 2.35
CA GLU A 182 -11.80 12.80 2.46
C GLU A 182 -11.23 11.91 1.34
N ASP A 183 -11.22 12.40 0.11
CA ASP A 183 -10.63 11.72 -1.04
C ASP A 183 -9.12 11.48 -0.85
N SER A 184 -8.40 12.45 -0.26
CA SER A 184 -6.99 12.30 0.08
C SER A 184 -6.79 11.26 1.19
N LEU A 185 -7.67 11.24 2.20
CA LEU A 185 -7.61 10.26 3.29
C LEU A 185 -7.83 8.84 2.77
N ARG A 186 -8.77 8.64 1.85
CA ARG A 186 -9.02 7.33 1.20
C ARG A 186 -7.79 6.82 0.46
N MET A 187 -7.13 7.70 -0.30
CA MET A 187 -5.88 7.37 -0.97
C MET A 187 -4.77 7.02 0.04
N HIS A 188 -4.59 7.82 1.08
CA HIS A 188 -3.59 7.53 2.12
C HIS A 188 -3.88 6.23 2.88
N SER A 189 -5.15 5.88 3.05
CA SER A 189 -5.57 4.60 3.64
C SER A 189 -5.19 3.40 2.76
N THR A 190 -5.32 3.51 1.44
CA THR A 190 -4.87 2.43 0.54
C THR A 190 -3.35 2.30 0.56
N VAL A 191 -2.62 3.41 0.62
CA VAL A 191 -1.15 3.41 0.76
C VAL A 191 -0.72 2.76 2.08
N ILE A 192 -1.36 3.06 3.22
CA ILE A 192 -1.09 2.37 4.50
C ILE A 192 -1.31 0.87 4.35
N ASN A 193 -2.40 0.44 3.71
CA ASN A 193 -2.71 -0.99 3.58
C ASN A 193 -1.65 -1.72 2.76
N LEU A 194 -1.21 -1.13 1.64
CA LEU A 194 -0.12 -1.69 0.83
C LEU A 194 1.20 -1.71 1.59
N LEU A 195 1.53 -0.63 2.31
CA LEU A 195 2.75 -0.56 3.12
C LEU A 195 2.74 -1.57 4.28
N THR A 196 1.56 -1.85 4.85
CA THR A 196 1.39 -2.87 5.90
C THR A 196 1.79 -4.25 5.38
N TRP A 197 1.39 -4.61 4.16
CA TRP A 197 1.83 -5.86 3.53
C TRP A 197 3.35 -5.92 3.32
N VAL A 198 3.98 -4.82 2.90
CA VAL A 198 5.45 -4.74 2.77
C VAL A 198 6.15 -4.95 4.11
N VAL A 199 5.63 -4.35 5.20
CA VAL A 199 6.15 -4.54 6.56
C VAL A 199 5.97 -5.99 7.03
N LEU A 200 4.80 -6.57 6.83
CA LEU A 200 4.51 -7.98 7.18
C LEU A 200 5.45 -8.94 6.47
N LEU A 201 5.68 -8.75 5.17
CA LEU A 201 6.60 -9.59 4.39
C LEU A 201 8.07 -9.35 4.78
N SER A 202 8.41 -8.20 5.36
CA SER A 202 9.77 -7.88 5.86
C SER A 202 9.99 -8.34 7.31
N THR A 203 8.95 -8.83 7.99
CA THR A 203 9.00 -9.21 9.42
C THR A 203 10.01 -10.34 9.72
N PRO A 204 10.20 -11.37 8.88
CA PRO A 204 11.21 -12.40 9.15
C PRO A 204 12.64 -11.83 9.29
N SER A 205 13.01 -10.88 8.43
CA SER A 205 14.31 -10.19 8.49
C SER A 205 14.45 -9.37 9.77
N LEU A 206 13.37 -8.71 10.21
CA LEU A 206 13.35 -7.95 11.46
C LEU A 206 13.51 -8.86 12.68
N ILE A 207 12.78 -9.98 12.74
CA ILE A 207 12.87 -10.96 13.83
C ILE A 207 14.27 -11.54 13.91
N TYR A 208 14.86 -11.90 12.76
CA TYR A 208 16.21 -12.44 12.70
C TYR A 208 17.25 -11.44 13.20
N TRP A 209 17.17 -10.19 12.74
CA TRP A 209 18.05 -9.13 13.22
C TRP A 209 17.87 -8.88 14.72
N PHE A 210 16.63 -8.80 15.20
CA PHE A 210 16.33 -8.57 16.62
C PHE A 210 16.90 -9.67 17.52
N LYS A 211 16.79 -10.94 17.11
CA LYS A 211 17.37 -12.07 17.86
C LYS A 211 18.90 -12.05 17.89
N ASN A 212 19.54 -11.54 16.85
CA ASN A 212 21.00 -11.53 16.71
C ASN A 212 21.66 -10.19 17.07
N LEU A 213 20.89 -9.22 17.58
CA LEU A 213 21.35 -7.88 17.97
C LEU A 213 22.55 -7.89 18.91
N ARG A 214 22.63 -8.90 19.78
CA ARG A 214 23.74 -9.07 20.73
C ARG A 214 25.08 -9.37 20.06
N TYR A 215 25.05 -10.00 18.88
CA TYR A 215 26.25 -10.47 18.19
C TYR A 215 26.62 -9.57 17.02
N TYR A 216 25.62 -9.10 16.26
CA TYR A 216 25.83 -8.25 15.09
C TYR A 216 24.79 -7.14 15.04
N PHE A 217 25.27 -5.89 15.07
CA PHE A 217 24.40 -4.71 14.97
C PHE A 217 23.85 -4.50 13.54
N LYS A 218 24.65 -4.88 12.52
CA LYS A 218 24.32 -4.75 11.10
C LYS A 218 23.91 -6.11 10.53
N LEU A 219 22.77 -6.17 9.85
CA LEU A 219 22.36 -7.37 9.11
C LEU A 219 23.15 -7.45 7.79
N ASN A 220 23.87 -8.55 7.57
CA ASN A 220 24.64 -8.83 6.35
C ASN A 220 24.64 -10.33 6.01
N PRO A 221 24.20 -10.76 4.80
CA PRO A 221 23.51 -9.96 3.78
C PRO A 221 22.06 -9.62 4.21
N ASP A 222 21.60 -8.43 3.87
CA ASP A 222 20.22 -7.98 4.16
C ASP A 222 19.39 -7.91 2.88
N PRO A 223 18.35 -8.76 2.72
CA PRO A 223 17.50 -8.77 1.53
C PRO A 223 16.59 -7.54 1.42
N CYS A 224 16.28 -6.88 2.54
CA CYS A 224 15.36 -5.74 2.59
C CYS A 224 16.07 -4.40 2.37
N LYS A 225 17.39 -4.34 2.49
CA LYS A 225 18.18 -3.10 2.28
C LYS A 225 17.89 -2.39 0.96
N PRO A 226 18.07 -3.00 -0.23
CA PRO A 226 17.85 -2.31 -1.49
C PRO A 226 16.42 -1.79 -1.61
N LEU A 227 15.44 -2.57 -1.12
CA LEU A 227 14.04 -2.13 -1.08
C LEU A 227 13.85 -0.90 -0.19
N ALA A 228 14.42 -0.90 1.02
CA ALA A 228 14.33 0.21 1.96
C ALA A 228 14.88 1.52 1.37
N PHE A 229 16.02 1.47 0.67
CA PHE A 229 16.64 2.64 0.04
C PHE A 229 15.74 3.36 -0.96
N ILE A 230 14.90 2.61 -1.69
CA ILE A 230 13.98 3.20 -2.69
C ILE A 230 12.61 3.50 -2.07
N LEU A 231 12.14 2.65 -1.15
CA LEU A 231 10.84 2.82 -0.50
C LEU A 231 10.78 4.07 0.39
N ILE A 232 11.84 4.36 1.15
CA ILE A 232 11.88 5.49 2.10
C ILE A 232 11.63 6.84 1.38
N PRO A 233 12.38 7.20 0.32
CA PRO A 233 12.08 8.40 -0.48
C PRO A 233 10.69 8.37 -1.12
N THR A 234 10.27 7.21 -1.64
CA THR A 234 8.97 7.06 -2.31
C THR A 234 7.81 7.41 -1.38
N ILE A 235 7.83 6.88 -0.14
CA ILE A 235 6.80 7.17 0.87
C ILE A 235 6.89 8.61 1.37
N ALA A 236 8.09 9.19 1.48
CA ALA A 236 8.25 10.60 1.84
C ALA A 236 7.56 11.52 0.82
N ILE A 237 7.71 11.23 -0.48
CA ILE A 237 7.05 11.97 -1.57
C ILE A 237 5.54 11.73 -1.51
N LEU A 238 5.10 10.48 -1.50
CA LEU A 238 3.69 10.09 -1.53
C LEU A 238 2.93 10.54 -0.26
N GLY A 239 3.62 10.75 0.85
CA GLY A 239 3.03 11.33 2.05
C GLY A 239 2.70 12.81 1.91
N ASN A 240 3.38 13.55 1.03
CA ASN A 240 3.17 14.99 0.86
C ASN A 240 2.19 15.31 -0.28
N THR A 241 1.63 14.30 -0.94
CA THR A 241 0.82 14.46 -2.15
C THR A 241 -0.67 14.41 -1.85
N HIS A 242 -1.44 15.25 -2.54
CA HIS A 242 -2.90 15.29 -2.45
C HIS A 242 -3.55 14.60 -3.65
N ASN A 243 -4.73 13.99 -3.43
CA ASN A 243 -5.47 13.29 -4.49
C ASN A 243 -5.77 14.17 -5.72
N VAL A 244 -6.01 15.47 -5.51
CA VAL A 244 -6.23 16.44 -6.61
C VAL A 244 -5.03 16.52 -7.56
N SER A 245 -3.81 16.47 -7.03
CA SER A 245 -2.56 16.49 -7.84
C SER A 245 -2.39 15.22 -8.66
N ILE A 246 -2.88 14.09 -8.16
CA ILE A 246 -2.76 12.79 -8.82
C ILE A 246 -3.80 12.65 -9.93
N LYS A 247 -5.02 13.13 -9.70
CA LYS A 247 -6.11 13.13 -10.70
C LYS A 247 -5.76 13.96 -11.94
N SER A 248 -4.94 15.00 -11.82
CA SER A 248 -4.49 15.81 -12.96
C SER A 248 -3.36 15.19 -13.78
N SER A 249 -2.70 14.15 -13.28
CA SER A 249 -1.54 13.55 -13.95
C SER A 249 -1.94 12.77 -15.20
N LYS A 250 -1.20 12.98 -16.30
CA LYS A 250 -1.43 12.26 -17.58
C LYS A 250 -1.15 10.76 -17.48
N TRP A 251 -0.31 10.37 -16.52
CA TRP A 251 0.20 9.01 -16.34
C TRP A 251 -0.66 8.13 -15.43
N LEU A 252 -1.68 8.71 -14.78
CA LEU A 252 -2.59 7.95 -13.91
C LEU A 252 -3.26 6.79 -14.64
N ARG A 253 -3.63 6.98 -15.91
CA ARG A 253 -4.26 5.93 -16.72
C ARG A 253 -3.34 4.73 -16.89
N THR A 254 -2.07 4.97 -17.21
CA THR A 254 -1.06 3.91 -17.34
C THR A 254 -0.75 3.28 -15.99
N ALA A 255 -0.52 4.09 -14.95
CA ALA A 255 -0.25 3.62 -13.59
C ALA A 255 -1.39 2.74 -13.03
N SER A 256 -2.64 3.07 -13.34
CA SER A 256 -3.82 2.28 -12.91
C SER A 256 -3.93 0.91 -13.58
N GLN A 257 -3.26 0.69 -14.72
CA GLN A 257 -3.26 -0.59 -15.43
C GLN A 257 -2.19 -1.56 -14.91
N PHE A 258 -1.15 -1.06 -14.22
CA PHE A 258 -0.03 -1.87 -13.70
C PHE A 258 -0.34 -2.76 -12.49
N PRO A 259 -1.26 -2.43 -11.55
CA PRO A 259 -1.60 -3.30 -10.43
C PRO A 259 -2.06 -4.69 -10.84
N LEU A 260 -2.79 -4.82 -11.96
CA LEU A 260 -3.28 -6.09 -12.46
C LEU A 260 -2.15 -7.05 -12.92
N PRO A 261 -1.24 -6.66 -13.85
CA PRO A 261 -0.10 -7.49 -14.22
C PRO A 261 0.86 -7.72 -13.05
N LEU A 262 1.01 -6.76 -12.12
CA LEU A 262 1.77 -6.97 -10.89
C LEU A 262 1.13 -8.04 -10.00
N ALA A 263 -0.19 -8.05 -9.85
CA ALA A 263 -0.90 -9.08 -9.09
C ALA A 263 -0.74 -10.47 -9.73
N ILE A 264 -0.82 -10.55 -11.06
CA ILE A 264 -0.53 -11.79 -11.81
C ILE A 264 0.91 -12.24 -11.55
N GLY A 265 1.87 -11.31 -11.58
CA GLY A 265 3.27 -11.58 -11.23
C GLY A 265 3.43 -12.09 -9.79
N VAL A 266 2.77 -11.47 -8.82
CA VAL A 266 2.82 -11.91 -7.41
C VAL A 266 2.26 -13.32 -7.25
N ILE A 267 1.20 -13.69 -7.96
CA ILE A 267 0.64 -15.05 -7.93
C ILE A 267 1.60 -16.05 -8.59
N ALA A 268 2.17 -15.70 -9.75
CA ALA A 268 3.06 -16.57 -10.51
C ALA A 268 4.42 -16.80 -9.81
N PHE A 269 4.97 -15.76 -9.17
CA PHE A 269 6.30 -15.80 -8.55
C PHE A 269 6.26 -15.93 -7.02
N GLY A 270 5.13 -15.69 -6.38
CA GLY A 270 5.02 -15.72 -4.93
C GLY A 270 5.24 -17.11 -4.32
N SER A 271 4.87 -18.17 -5.04
CA SER A 271 5.11 -19.55 -4.62
C SER A 271 6.58 -19.97 -4.66
N THR A 272 7.40 -19.31 -5.48
CA THR A 272 8.82 -19.66 -5.70
C THR A 272 9.79 -18.66 -5.07
N GLN A 273 9.40 -17.39 -4.92
CA GLN A 273 10.27 -16.31 -4.49
C GLN A 273 9.52 -15.34 -3.57
N LEU A 274 9.04 -15.84 -2.42
CA LEU A 274 8.29 -15.07 -1.42
C LEU A 274 9.00 -13.77 -1.00
N TYR A 275 10.34 -13.79 -0.97
CA TYR A 275 11.18 -12.64 -0.60
C TYR A 275 11.22 -11.51 -1.66
N ARG A 276 10.80 -11.78 -2.91
CA ARG A 276 10.72 -10.77 -3.99
C ARG A 276 9.33 -10.17 -4.15
N VAL A 277 8.31 -10.78 -3.54
CA VAL A 277 6.93 -10.27 -3.52
C VAL A 277 6.83 -8.81 -3.02
N PRO A 278 7.57 -8.37 -1.99
CA PRO A 278 7.57 -6.97 -1.55
C PRO A 278 7.95 -5.99 -2.67
N SER A 279 8.84 -6.39 -3.59
CA SER A 279 9.27 -5.55 -4.71
C SER A 279 8.13 -5.30 -5.69
N CYS A 280 7.24 -6.27 -5.92
CA CYS A 280 6.08 -6.09 -6.80
C CYS A 280 5.08 -5.08 -6.22
N VAL A 281 4.79 -5.18 -4.92
CA VAL A 281 3.93 -4.21 -4.22
C VAL A 281 4.55 -2.81 -4.24
N PHE A 282 5.88 -2.74 -4.06
CA PHE A 282 6.63 -1.50 -4.13
C PHE A 282 6.56 -0.82 -5.50
N ILE A 283 6.64 -1.56 -6.60
CA ILE A 283 6.55 -0.97 -7.95
C ILE A 283 5.24 -0.19 -8.12
N SER A 284 4.12 -0.71 -7.60
CA SER A 284 2.85 0.02 -7.63
C SER A 284 2.91 1.34 -6.85
N LEU A 285 3.49 1.33 -5.64
CA LEU A 285 3.69 2.55 -4.83
C LEU A 285 4.62 3.55 -5.52
N PHE A 286 5.69 3.08 -6.15
CA PHE A 286 6.64 3.91 -6.88
C PHE A 286 6.00 4.56 -8.11
N LEU A 287 5.23 3.81 -8.90
CA LEU A 287 4.47 4.36 -10.04
C LEU A 287 3.47 5.43 -9.58
N HIS A 288 2.79 5.20 -8.45
CA HIS A 288 1.91 6.21 -7.85
C HIS A 288 2.67 7.46 -7.39
N ALA A 289 3.87 7.32 -6.84
CA ALA A 289 4.71 8.45 -6.49
C ALA A 289 5.18 9.23 -7.73
N LEU A 290 5.55 8.55 -8.82
CA LEU A 290 5.96 9.19 -10.08
C LEU A 290 4.85 10.02 -10.73
N CYS A 291 3.59 9.58 -10.61
CA CYS A 291 2.44 10.37 -11.08
C CYS A 291 2.30 11.73 -10.39
N ASN A 292 2.99 11.96 -9.26
CA ASN A 292 2.96 13.26 -8.58
C ASN A 292 3.93 14.30 -9.17
N PHE A 293 4.93 13.88 -9.94
CA PHE A 293 5.94 14.79 -10.50
C PHE A 293 5.63 15.27 -11.93
N MET A 294 4.68 14.63 -12.63
CA MET A 294 4.40 14.85 -14.07
C MET A 294 2.93 15.02 -14.37
#